data_AF-A0AA94EZ61-F1
#
_entry.id   AF-A0AA94EZ61-F1
#
_cell.length_a   1.000
_cell.length_b   1.000
_cell.length_c   1.000
_cell.angle_alpha   90.00
_cell.angle_beta   90.00
_cell.angle_gamma   90.00
#
_symmetry.space_group_name_H-M   'P 1'
#
loop_
_entity.id
_entity.type
_entity.pdbx_description
1 polymer ?
#
loop_
_entity_poly.entity_id
_entity_poly.type
_entity_poly.pdbx_seq_one_letter_code
_entity_poly.pdbx_strand_id
1 'polypeptide(L)'
;MRSYINIVSLLIIIVLLFIEPIRVVIILIFLTLAGLILLVSPFFLIIGILRFFFIDEDKKFTLQLITYSIIALLIGSGTCGILTLIN
;
A
#
# COMPACT_ATOMS: atom_id res chain seq x y z
N MET A 1 25.00 36.10 -21.84
CA MET A 1 23.91 35.12 -22.06
C MET A 1 24.32 33.66 -21.85
N ARG A 2 25.47 33.18 -22.35
CA ARG A 2 25.90 31.77 -22.19
C ARG A 2 26.06 31.28 -20.74
N SER A 3 26.55 32.12 -19.84
CA SER A 3 26.77 31.75 -18.43
C SER A 3 25.48 31.57 -17.63
N TYR A 4 24.44 32.36 -17.92
CA TYR A 4 23.14 32.26 -17.23
C TYR A 4 22.41 30.96 -17.57
N ILE A 5 22.49 30.51 -18.82
CA ILE A 5 21.88 29.26 -19.28
C ILE A 5 22.50 28.05 -18.57
N ASN A 6 23.82 28.06 -18.34
CA ASN A 6 24.50 27.01 -17.58
C ASN A 6 24.07 26.96 -16.11
N ILE A 7 23.88 28.11 -15.45
CA ILE A 7 23.46 28.15 -14.05
C ILE A 7 22.03 27.61 -13.88
N VAL A 8 21.11 28.00 -14.78
CA VAL A 8 19.73 27.52 -14.76
C VAL A 8 19.66 26.01 -15.03
N SER A 9 20.45 25.50 -15.98
CA SER A 9 20.51 24.07 -16.28
C SER A 9 21.04 23.25 -15.11
N LEU A 10 22.06 23.76 -14.41
CA LEU A 10 22.63 23.11 -13.22
C LEU A 10 21.63 23.07 -12.06
N LEU A 11 20.83 24.13 -11.89
CA LEU A 11 19.78 24.19 -10.87
C LEU A 11 18.65 23.19 -11.15
N ILE A 12 18.26 23.01 -12.41
CA ILE A 12 17.26 22.00 -12.83
C ILE A 12 17.77 20.58 -12.57
N ILE A 13 19.05 20.30 -12.86
CA ILE A 13 19.65 18.98 -12.61
C ILE A 13 19.66 18.66 -11.11
N ILE A 14 20.02 19.63 -10.27
CA ILE A 14 19.98 19.47 -8.81
C ILE A 14 18.55 19.15 -8.34
N VAL A 15 17.54 19.86 -8.84
CA VAL A 15 16.14 19.62 -8.48
C VAL A 15 15.68 18.21 -8.91
N LEU A 16 16.04 17.76 -10.12
CA LEU A 16 15.73 16.42 -10.60
C LEU A 16 16.38 15.33 -9.73
N LEU A 17 17.61 15.58 -9.27
CA LEU A 17 18.38 14.65 -8.43
C LEU A 17 17.73 14.41 -7.05
N PHE A 18 16.94 15.36 -6.54
CA PHE A 18 16.17 15.19 -5.29
C PHE A 18 14.80 14.54 -5.49
N ILE A 19 14.21 14.61 -6.69
CA ILE A 19 12.89 14.04 -6.97
C ILE A 19 12.91 12.51 -6.99
N GLU A 20 13.98 11.91 -7.52
CA GLU A 20 14.15 10.46 -7.59
C GLU A 20 14.16 9.77 -6.21
N PRO A 21 14.98 10.18 -5.22
CA PRO A 21 14.98 9.53 -3.91
C PRO A 21 13.66 9.72 -3.14
N ILE A 22 13.01 10.88 -3.27
CA ILE A 22 11.69 11.12 -2.66
C ILE A 22 10.65 10.14 -3.21
N ARG A 23 10.66 9.90 -4.52
CA ARG A 23 9.75 8.94 -5.15
C ARG A 23 9.93 7.54 -4.58
N VAL A 24 11.18 7.07 -4.46
CA VAL A 24 11.49 5.72 -3.94
C VAL A 24 11.04 5.56 -2.49
N VAL A 25 11.27 6.57 -1.64
CA VAL A 25 10.86 6.53 -0.23
C VAL A 25 9.33 6.44 -0.09
N ILE A 26 8.58 7.21 -0.88
CA ILE A 26 7.12 7.16 -0.85
C ILE A 26 6.61 5.78 -1.26
N ILE A 27 7.15 5.22 -2.36
CA ILE A 27 6.78 3.88 -2.84
C ILE A 27 7.06 2.82 -1.76
N LEU A 28 8.22 2.88 -1.11
CA LEU A 28 8.61 1.93 -0.07
C LEU A 28 7.64 1.96 1.13
N ILE A 29 7.17 3.15 1.54
CA ILE A 29 6.20 3.30 2.64
C ILE A 29 4.85 2.66 2.26
N PHE A 30 4.35 2.91 1.05
CA PHE A 30 3.11 2.30 0.60
C PHE A 30 3.21 0.77 0.49
N LEU A 31 4.35 0.27 0.00
CA LEU A 31 4.56 -1.17 -0.16
C LEU A 31 4.63 -1.89 1.20
N THR A 32 5.33 -1.30 2.16
CA THR A 32 5.44 -1.85 3.53
C THR A 32 4.10 -1.86 4.26
N LEU A 33 3.31 -0.79 4.16
CA LEU A 33 1.95 -0.74 4.70
C LEU A 33 1.03 -1.78 4.05
N ALA A 34 1.02 -1.86 2.72
CA ALA A 34 0.21 -2.82 1.98
C ALA A 34 0.59 -4.27 2.33
N GLY A 35 1.89 -4.56 2.42
CA GLY A 35 2.40 -5.88 2.83
C GLY A 35 1.97 -6.26 4.25
N LEU A 36 1.99 -5.31 5.19
CA LEU A 36 1.57 -5.56 6.57
C LEU A 36 0.06 -5.85 6.68
N ILE A 37 -0.77 -5.10 5.95
CA ILE A 37 -2.21 -5.34 5.86
C ILE A 37 -2.49 -6.72 5.26
N LEU A 38 -1.75 -7.09 4.23
CA LEU A 38 -1.88 -8.39 3.56
C LEU A 38 -1.52 -9.55 4.48
N LEU A 39 -0.54 -9.35 5.37
CA LEU A 39 -0.10 -10.35 6.32
C LEU A 39 -1.12 -10.56 7.45
N VAL A 40 -1.79 -9.49 7.89
CA VAL A 40 -2.75 -9.53 9.00
C VAL A 40 -4.15 -9.93 8.56
N SER A 41 -4.58 -9.54 7.36
CA SER A 41 -5.91 -9.85 6.79
C SER A 41 -6.33 -11.34 6.84
N PRO A 42 -5.50 -12.32 6.42
CA PRO A 42 -5.90 -13.73 6.43
C PRO A 42 -6.20 -14.25 7.84
N PHE A 43 -5.52 -13.73 8.88
CA PHE A 43 -5.81 -14.13 10.26
C PHE A 43 -7.20 -13.69 10.70
N PHE A 44 -7.59 -12.44 10.41
CA PHE A 44 -8.94 -11.95 10.71
C PHE A 44 -10.01 -12.68 9.90
N LEU A 45 -9.69 -13.06 8.67
CA LEU A 45 -10.58 -13.84 7.81
C LEU A 45 -10.83 -15.24 8.40
N ILE A 46 -9.76 -15.95 8.81
CA ILE A 46 -9.87 -17.27 9.44
C ILE A 46 -10.67 -17.18 10.75
N ILE A 47 -10.37 -16.21 11.62
CA ILE A 47 -11.10 -16.00 12.87
C ILE A 47 -12.57 -15.69 12.60
N GLY A 48 -12.86 -14.84 11.61
CA GLY A 48 -14.22 -14.50 11.19
C GLY A 48 -15.00 -15.73 10.72
N ILE A 49 -14.40 -16.57 9.88
CA ILE A 49 -15.03 -17.82 9.41
C ILE A 49 -15.27 -18.79 10.57
N LEU A 50 -14.27 -18.98 11.45
CA LEU A 50 -14.40 -19.87 12.59
C LEU A 50 -15.56 -19.42 13.50
N ARG A 51 -15.63 -18.11 13.79
CA ARG A 51 -16.69 -17.54 14.61
C ARG A 51 -18.05 -17.68 13.93
N PHE A 52 -18.13 -17.54 12.60
CA PHE A 52 -19.37 -17.68 11.84
C PHE A 52 -19.94 -19.11 11.89
N PHE A 53 -19.08 -20.12 11.89
CA PHE A 53 -19.50 -21.53 11.92
C PHE A 53 -19.83 -22.04 13.33
N PHE A 54 -19.13 -21.56 14.36
CA PHE A 54 -19.25 -22.09 15.72
C PHE A 54 -20.11 -21.25 16.67
N ILE A 55 -20.31 -19.95 16.40
CA ILE A 55 -21.01 -19.02 17.29
C ILE A 55 -22.13 -18.32 16.51
N ASP A 56 -23.38 -18.62 16.86
CA ASP A 56 -24.57 -18.06 16.21
C ASP A 56 -24.92 -16.64 16.70
N GLU A 57 -24.31 -16.20 17.81
CA GLU A 57 -24.48 -14.84 18.35
C GLU A 57 -23.72 -13.81 17.49
N ASP A 58 -24.39 -12.70 17.17
CA ASP A 58 -23.84 -11.54 16.46
C ASP A 58 -23.33 -11.78 15.03
N LYS A 59 -24.07 -12.56 14.23
CA LYS A 59 -23.79 -12.80 12.80
C LYS A 59 -23.51 -11.53 11.98
N LYS A 60 -24.15 -10.39 12.31
CA LYS A 60 -23.93 -9.10 11.63
C LYS A 60 -22.48 -8.60 11.79
N PHE A 61 -21.94 -8.68 13.00
CA PHE A 61 -20.57 -8.25 13.27
C PHE A 61 -19.56 -9.19 12.62
N THR A 62 -19.80 -10.49 12.71
CA THR A 62 -18.94 -11.51 12.09
C THR A 62 -18.90 -11.36 10.56
N LEU A 63 -20.06 -11.11 9.93
CA LEU A 63 -20.14 -10.87 8.49
C LEU A 63 -19.38 -9.59 8.08
N GLN A 64 -19.48 -8.52 8.88
CA GLN A 64 -18.69 -7.30 8.65
C GLN A 64 -17.19 -7.59 8.76
N LEU A 65 -16.75 -8.35 9.76
CA LEU A 65 -15.34 -8.69 9.95
C LEU A 65 -14.75 -9.46 8.76
N ILE A 66 -15.50 -10.44 8.24
CA ILE A 66 -15.13 -11.19 7.02
C ILE A 66 -15.06 -10.25 5.82
N THR A 67 -16.07 -9.38 5.65
CA THR A 67 -16.16 -8.45 4.52
C THR A 67 -15.00 -7.46 4.52
N TYR A 68 -14.69 -6.84 5.67
CA TYR A 68 -13.55 -5.94 5.81
C TYR A 68 -12.21 -6.64 5.58
N SER A 69 -12.08 -7.90 6.02
CA SER A 69 -10.85 -8.67 5.76
C SER A 69 -10.65 -8.92 4.27
N ILE A 70 -11.71 -9.30 3.54
CA ILE A 70 -11.65 -9.52 2.09
C ILE A 70 -11.31 -8.22 1.34
N ILE A 71 -11.95 -7.10 1.71
CA ILE A 71 -11.67 -5.80 1.11
C ILE A 71 -10.20 -5.40 1.38
N ALA A 72 -9.72 -5.57 2.61
CA ALA A 72 -8.33 -5.30 2.96
C ALA A 72 -7.35 -6.20 2.18
N LEU A 73 -7.70 -7.46 1.94
CA LEU A 73 -6.91 -8.40 1.15
C LEU A 73 -6.83 -7.96 -0.32
N LEU A 74 -7.96 -7.55 -0.91
CA LEU A 74 -8.03 -7.07 -2.29
C LEU A 74 -7.26 -5.76 -2.49
N ILE A 75 -7.41 -4.81 -1.56
CA ILE A 75 -6.68 -3.53 -1.61
C ILE A 75 -5.19 -3.79 -1.43
N GLY A 76 -4.78 -4.54 -0.41
CA GLY A 76 -3.37 -4.84 -0.17
C GLY A 76 -2.72 -5.56 -1.36
N SER A 77 -3.41 -6.56 -1.95
CA SER A 77 -2.88 -7.33 -3.08
C SER A 77 -2.83 -6.48 -4.35
N GLY A 78 -3.86 -5.67 -4.60
CA GLY A 78 -3.90 -4.73 -5.72
C GLY A 78 -2.81 -3.68 -5.61
N THR A 79 -2.63 -3.06 -4.44
CA THR A 79 -1.58 -2.06 -4.20
C THR A 79 -0.19 -2.68 -4.37
N CYS A 80 0.08 -3.86 -3.79
CA CYS A 80 1.37 -4.55 -4.00
C CYS A 80 1.60 -4.93 -5.47
N GLY A 81 0.59 -5.42 -6.17
CA GLY A 81 0.69 -5.84 -7.58
C GLY A 81 0.95 -4.66 -8.53
N ILE A 82 0.19 -3.58 -8.39
CA ILE A 82 0.35 -2.38 -9.22
C ILE A 82 1.71 -1.73 -8.95
N LEU A 83 2.10 -1.63 -7.69
CA LEU A 83 3.35 -0.96 -7.30
C LEU A 83 4.59 -1.77 -7.70
N THR A 84 4.50 -3.10 -7.70
CA THR A 84 5.54 -4.00 -8.24
C THR A 84 5.65 -3.91 -9.76
N LEU A 85 4.55 -3.62 -10.47
CA LEU A 85 4.55 -3.48 -11.93
C LEU A 85 5.10 -2.12 -12.41
N ILE A 86 4.99 -1.08 -11.58
CA ILE A 86 5.46 0.28 -11.88
C ILE A 86 6.96 0.46 -11.57
N ASN A 87 7.50 -0.32 -10.64
CA ASN A 87 8.91 -0.28 -10.22
C ASN A 87 9.79 -1.18 -11.08
#